data_AF-A0A9P6X8Q4-F1
#
_entry.id   AF-A0A9P6X8Q4-F1
#
_cell.length_a   1.000
_cell.length_b   1.000
_cell.length_c   1.000
_cell.angle_alpha   90.00
_cell.angle_beta   90.00
_cell.angle_gamma   90.00
#
_symmetry.space_group_name_H-M   'P 1'
#
loop_
_entity.id
_entity.type
_entity.pdbx_description
1 polymer ?
#
loop_
_entity_poly.entity_id
_entity_poly.type
_entity_poly.pdbx_seq_one_letter_code
_entity_poly.pdbx_strand_id
1 'polypeptide(L)'
;MSPTERSRLVRWRLGWLPGGVPKPCIFHPNDLFTRPHSIRCLHMHRRLQKPFTEPDPLSFLLNKLPTKKQQYGIASRRSDPHRFSAWKIRWPNICQILFELYYLHHGKIPPGDPPPLGTKFITWLCPLPFHSFFPF
;
A
#
# COMPACT_ATOMS: atom_id res chain seq x y z
N MET A 1 -3.83 -6.66 -8.90
CA MET A 1 -2.48 -6.37 -8.34
C MET A 1 -1.44 -6.91 -9.31
N SER A 2 -0.40 -6.13 -9.63
CA SER A 2 0.72 -6.58 -10.48
C SER A 2 1.66 -7.54 -9.73
N PRO A 3 2.45 -8.39 -10.45
CA PRO A 3 3.45 -9.26 -9.83
C PRO A 3 4.48 -8.49 -8.98
N THR A 4 4.92 -7.32 -9.46
CA THR A 4 5.91 -6.48 -8.75
C THR A 4 5.36 -5.92 -7.44
N GLU A 5 4.12 -5.44 -7.43
CA GLU A 5 3.45 -4.98 -6.19
C GLU A 5 3.26 -6.13 -5.20
N ARG A 6 2.85 -7.31 -5.70
CA ARG A 6 2.71 -8.52 -4.88
C ARG A 6 4.05 -8.90 -4.25
N SER A 7 5.12 -8.87 -5.03
CA SER A 7 6.48 -9.15 -4.55
C SER A 7 6.86 -8.20 -3.42
N ARG A 8 6.74 -6.87 -3.62
CA ARG A 8 7.05 -5.87 -2.58
C ARG A 8 6.26 -6.09 -1.29
N LEU A 9 4.97 -6.42 -1.40
CA LEU A 9 4.11 -6.71 -0.26
C LEU A 9 4.57 -7.95 0.51
N VAL A 10 4.87 -9.05 -0.20
CA VAL A 10 5.37 -10.28 0.42
C VAL A 10 6.70 -10.01 1.13
N ARG A 11 7.61 -9.26 0.51
CA ARG A 11 8.90 -8.89 1.12
C ARG A 11 8.70 -8.11 2.41
N TRP A 12 7.77 -7.15 2.45
CA TRP A 12 7.43 -6.42 3.67
C TRP A 12 6.88 -7.31 4.78
N ARG A 13 5.99 -8.26 4.43
CA ARG A 13 5.38 -9.20 5.39
C ARG A 13 6.38 -10.18 6.00
N LEU A 14 7.38 -10.60 5.23
CA LEU A 14 8.45 -11.49 5.70
C LEU A 14 9.51 -10.74 6.54
N GLY A 15 9.31 -9.45 6.83
CA GLY A 15 10.29 -8.64 7.56
C GLY A 15 11.56 -8.38 6.76
N TRP A 16 11.52 -8.51 5.43
CA TRP A 16 12.73 -8.65 4.63
C TRP A 16 13.38 -7.31 4.29
N LEU A 17 14.58 -7.11 4.86
CA LEU A 17 15.64 -6.22 4.39
C LEU A 17 16.66 -7.09 3.63
N PRO A 18 16.88 -6.95 2.31
CA PRO A 18 17.85 -7.80 1.64
C PRO A 18 19.26 -7.56 2.19
N GLY A 19 19.79 -8.59 2.85
CA GLY A 19 21.16 -8.63 3.38
C GLY A 19 21.25 -8.78 4.89
N GLY A 20 20.15 -8.69 5.65
CA GLY A 20 20.17 -8.82 7.13
C GLY A 20 20.88 -7.66 7.87
N VAL A 21 21.69 -6.87 7.16
CA VAL A 21 22.38 -5.69 7.66
C VAL A 21 21.60 -4.45 7.22
N PRO A 22 21.04 -3.67 8.15
CA PRO A 22 20.43 -2.38 7.84
C PRO A 22 21.44 -1.46 7.15
N LYS A 23 21.04 -0.85 6.03
CA LYS A 23 21.83 0.20 5.35
C LYS A 23 21.53 1.57 5.95
N PRO A 24 22.45 2.54 5.90
CA PRO A 24 22.13 3.91 6.29
C PRO A 24 21.01 4.47 5.41
N CYS A 25 20.12 5.26 6.00
CA CYS A 25 19.06 5.93 5.27
C CYS A 25 19.65 7.05 4.40
N ILE A 26 19.26 7.12 3.12
CA ILE A 26 19.75 8.17 2.22
C ILE A 26 19.35 9.58 2.66
N PHE A 27 18.24 9.71 3.41
CA PHE A 27 17.77 10.99 3.95
C PHE A 27 18.34 11.29 5.33
N HIS A 28 18.79 10.26 6.06
CA HIS A 28 19.29 10.35 7.42
C HIS A 28 20.54 9.46 7.54
N PRO A 29 21.71 9.92 7.10
CA PRO A 29 22.91 9.07 6.97
C PRO A 29 23.40 8.49 8.31
N ASN A 30 23.04 9.14 9.42
CA ASN A 30 23.36 8.67 10.78
C ASN A 30 22.40 7.58 11.28
N ASP A 31 21.28 7.37 10.62
CA ASP A 31 20.26 6.39 11.01
C ASP A 31 20.28 5.17 10.10
N LEU A 32 20.23 3.99 10.72
CA LEU A 32 20.02 2.75 10.00
C LEU A 32 18.57 2.62 9.53
N PHE A 33 18.40 2.21 8.27
CA PHE A 33 17.10 1.99 7.64
C PHE A 33 16.44 0.71 8.15
N THR A 34 15.95 0.79 9.37
CA THR A 34 15.18 -0.25 10.07
C THR A 34 13.69 -0.06 9.84
N ARG A 35 12.87 -1.05 10.24
CA ARG A 35 11.41 -0.96 10.13
C ARG A 35 10.83 0.26 10.89
N PRO A 36 11.19 0.52 12.17
CA PRO A 36 10.72 1.72 12.87
C PRO A 36 11.20 3.02 12.23
N HIS A 37 12.45 3.06 11.76
CA HIS A 37 12.98 4.21 11.04
C HIS A 37 12.18 4.45 9.76
N SER A 38 11.89 3.41 8.97
CA SER A 38 11.13 3.54 7.73
C SER A 38 9.72 4.10 7.94
N ILE A 39 9.05 3.73 9.04
CA ILE A 39 7.71 4.22 9.41
C ILE A 39 7.75 5.74 9.66
N ARG A 40 8.77 6.22 10.37
CA ARG A 40 8.97 7.65 10.65
C ARG A 40 9.44 8.41 9.41
N CYS A 41 10.46 7.89 8.73
CA CYS A 41 11.09 8.50 7.56
C CYS A 41 10.13 8.69 6.39
N LEU A 42 9.19 7.76 6.18
CA LEU A 42 8.18 7.84 5.12
C LEU A 42 6.84 8.43 5.58
N HIS A 43 6.76 8.91 6.84
CA HIS A 43 5.55 9.44 7.46
C HIS A 43 4.33 8.52 7.27
N MET A 44 4.51 7.21 7.48
CA MET A 44 3.50 6.20 7.12
C MET A 44 2.17 6.44 7.84
N HIS A 45 2.18 6.85 9.11
CA HIS A 45 0.96 7.16 9.87
C HIS A 45 0.09 8.23 9.19
N ARG A 46 0.72 9.33 8.76
CA ARG A 46 0.04 10.44 8.08
C ARG A 46 -0.54 10.00 6.74
N ARG A 47 0.25 9.28 5.93
CA ARG A 47 -0.16 8.82 4.59
C ARG A 47 -1.25 7.74 4.63
N LEU A 48 -1.21 6.90 5.66
CA LEU A 48 -2.15 5.78 5.85
C LEU A 48 -3.39 6.17 6.68
N GLN A 49 -3.45 7.41 7.18
CA GLN A 49 -4.48 7.89 8.10
C GLN A 49 -4.63 6.96 9.30
N LYS A 50 -3.50 6.69 9.96
CA LYS A 50 -3.43 5.84 11.15
C LYS A 50 -2.89 6.61 12.34
N PRO A 51 -3.41 6.34 13.56
CA PRO A 51 -2.89 6.97 14.76
C PRO A 51 -1.45 6.50 15.01
N PHE A 52 -0.68 7.33 15.72
CA PHE A 52 0.70 7.00 16.13
C PHE A 52 0.76 5.86 17.16
N THR A 53 -0.38 5.51 17.76
CA THR A 53 -0.51 4.37 18.69
C THR A 53 -0.35 3.01 18.01
N GLU A 54 -0.53 2.93 16.68
CA GLU A 54 -0.36 1.69 15.91
C GLU A 54 1.11 1.53 15.51
N PRO A 55 1.89 0.62 16.12
CA PRO A 55 3.34 0.56 15.92
C PRO A 55 3.75 0.22 14.48
N ASP A 56 2.89 -0.49 13.72
CA ASP A 56 3.12 -0.80 12.31
C ASP A 56 1.84 -0.54 11.48
N PRO A 57 1.61 0.73 11.08
CA PRO A 57 0.39 1.11 10.37
C PRO A 57 0.26 0.42 9.01
N LEU A 58 1.39 0.07 8.39
CA LEU A 58 1.42 -0.60 7.09
C LEU A 58 0.99 -2.06 7.25
N SER A 59 1.58 -2.81 8.18
CA SER A 59 1.19 -4.21 8.41
C SER A 59 -0.24 -4.34 8.91
N PHE A 60 -0.68 -3.44 9.78
CA PHE A 60 -2.06 -3.40 10.25
C PHE A 60 -3.05 -3.31 9.07
N LEU A 61 -2.78 -2.42 8.12
CA LEU A 61 -3.61 -2.31 6.92
C LEU A 61 -3.47 -3.54 6.03
N LEU A 62 -2.27 -4.04 5.79
CA LEU A 62 -2.04 -5.25 4.99
C LEU A 62 -2.76 -6.47 5.57
N ASN A 63 -2.93 -6.58 6.88
CA ASN A 63 -3.69 -7.66 7.52
C ASN A 63 -5.20 -7.52 7.33
N LYS A 64 -5.69 -6.31 7.04
CA LYS A 64 -7.11 -6.05 6.73
C LYS A 64 -7.42 -6.10 5.24
N LEU A 65 -6.49 -6.56 4.42
CA LEU A 65 -6.69 -6.64 2.97
C LEU A 65 -7.91 -7.50 2.65
N PRO A 66 -8.81 -7.03 1.78
CA PRO A 66 -9.90 -7.85 1.28
C PRO A 66 -9.32 -9.03 0.48
N THR A 67 -9.55 -10.25 0.99
CA THR A 67 -9.11 -11.50 0.37
C THR A 67 -10.13 -12.07 -0.61
N LYS A 68 -11.39 -11.62 -0.53
CA LYS A 68 -12.47 -12.06 -1.42
C LYS A 68 -12.84 -10.94 -2.38
N LYS A 69 -12.94 -11.26 -3.67
CA LYS A 69 -13.56 -10.38 -4.67
C LYS A 69 -15.01 -10.17 -4.25
N GLN A 70 -15.48 -8.93 -4.19
CA GLN A 70 -16.89 -8.70 -3.93
C GLN A 70 -17.68 -9.15 -5.17
N GLN A 71 -18.55 -10.13 -5.00
CA GLN A 71 -19.53 -10.50 -6.02
C GLN A 71 -20.50 -9.32 -6.14
N TYR A 72 -20.30 -8.47 -7.15
CA TYR A 72 -21.33 -7.56 -7.64
C TYR A 72 -22.43 -8.42 -8.25
N GLY A 73 -23.33 -8.89 -7.39
CA GLY A 73 -24.43 -9.77 -7.78
C GLY A 73 -25.28 -10.11 -6.56
N ILE A 74 -26.42 -9.41 -6.43
CA ILE A 74 -27.69 -9.88 -5.86
C ILE A 74 -27.58 -10.81 -4.63
N ALA A 75 -26.77 -10.49 -3.60
CA ALA A 75 -26.83 -11.22 -2.32
C ALA A 75 -26.11 -10.57 -1.13
N SER A 76 -25.26 -9.56 -1.31
CA SER A 76 -24.47 -9.00 -0.20
C SER A 76 -25.07 -7.72 0.36
N ARG A 77 -26.17 -7.85 1.11
CA ARG A 77 -26.79 -6.79 1.94
C ARG A 77 -25.90 -6.32 3.12
N ARG A 78 -24.62 -6.72 3.18
CA ARG A 78 -23.64 -6.36 4.25
C ARG A 78 -22.37 -5.72 3.70
N SER A 79 -22.48 -5.06 2.56
CA SER A 79 -21.38 -4.38 1.90
C SER A 79 -21.25 -2.98 2.46
N ASP A 80 -20.40 -2.76 3.47
CA ASP A 80 -20.11 -1.41 3.99
C ASP A 80 -19.43 -0.57 2.90
N PRO A 81 -20.12 0.41 2.27
CA PRO A 81 -19.56 1.23 1.20
C PRO A 81 -18.36 2.05 1.69
N HIS A 82 -18.33 2.37 2.99
CA HIS A 82 -17.28 3.15 3.63
C HIS A 82 -15.96 2.39 3.67
N ARG A 83 -15.99 1.07 3.86
CA ARG A 83 -14.80 0.21 3.85
C ARG A 83 -14.11 0.21 2.49
N PHE A 84 -14.85 0.24 1.38
CA PHE A 84 -14.31 0.28 0.02
C PHE A 84 -13.77 1.66 -0.35
N SER A 85 -14.50 2.72 0.01
CA SER A 85 -14.04 4.10 -0.16
C SER A 85 -12.69 4.34 0.51
N ALA A 86 -12.50 3.82 1.73
CA ALA A 86 -11.23 3.92 2.44
C ALA A 86 -10.06 3.21 1.71
N TRP A 87 -10.31 2.07 1.05
CA TRP A 87 -9.28 1.35 0.28
C TRP A 87 -8.88 2.09 -1.00
N LYS A 88 -9.80 2.83 -1.63
CA LYS A 88 -9.51 3.69 -2.80
C LYS A 88 -8.43 4.74 -2.48
N ILE A 89 -8.42 5.25 -1.24
CA ILE A 89 -7.45 6.23 -0.76
C ILE A 89 -6.19 5.55 -0.19
N ARG A 90 -6.35 4.52 0.64
CA ARG A 90 -5.24 3.89 1.36
C ARG A 90 -4.36 3.03 0.46
N TRP A 91 -4.92 2.35 -0.54
CA TRP A 91 -4.15 1.41 -1.35
C TRP A 91 -3.09 2.08 -2.24
N PRO A 92 -3.37 3.19 -2.96
CA PRO A 92 -2.33 3.94 -3.66
C PRO A 92 -1.19 4.35 -2.73
N ASN A 93 -1.52 4.86 -1.53
CA ASN A 93 -0.53 5.21 -0.51
C ASN A 93 0.32 4.00 -0.06
N ILE A 94 -0.30 2.83 0.16
CA ILE A 94 0.41 1.58 0.48
C ILE A 94 1.38 1.21 -0.65
N CYS A 95 0.92 1.22 -1.90
CA CYS A 95 1.78 0.87 -3.03
C CYS A 95 2.92 1.87 -3.22
N GLN A 96 2.68 3.16 -3.00
CA GLN A 96 3.68 4.20 -3.09
C GLN A 96 4.73 4.08 -1.97
N ILE A 97 4.30 3.82 -0.72
CA ILE A 97 5.20 3.54 0.40
C ILE A 97 6.06 2.31 0.10
N LEU A 98 5.47 1.21 -0.38
CA LEU A 98 6.21 -0.01 -0.75
C LEU A 98 7.19 0.23 -1.92
N PHE A 99 6.85 1.13 -2.84
CA PHE A 99 7.74 1.54 -3.92
C PHE A 99 8.92 2.36 -3.40
N GLU A 100 8.67 3.39 -2.60
CA GLU A 100 9.73 4.21 -1.98
C GLU A 100 10.65 3.36 -1.11
N LEU A 101 10.09 2.51 -0.23
CA LEU A 101 10.85 1.53 0.57
C LEU A 101 11.81 0.71 -0.28
N TYR A 102 11.34 0.23 -1.43
CA TYR A 102 12.17 -0.56 -2.34
C TYR A 102 13.37 0.25 -2.87
N TYR A 103 13.17 1.52 -3.24
CA TYR A 103 14.26 2.39 -3.73
C TYR A 103 15.24 2.77 -2.63
N LEU A 104 14.73 3.23 -1.49
CA LEU A 104 15.56 3.62 -0.33
C LEU A 104 16.44 2.48 0.13
N HIS A 105 15.92 1.26 0.14
CA HIS A 105 16.70 0.08 0.49
C HIS A 105 17.86 -0.19 -0.49
N HIS A 106 17.70 0.14 -1.77
CA HIS A 106 18.78 -0.01 -2.76
C HIS A 106 19.72 1.20 -2.76
N GLY A 107 19.59 2.13 -1.81
CA GLY A 107 20.36 3.37 -1.78
C GLY A 107 20.02 4.28 -2.96
N LYS A 108 18.82 4.14 -3.54
CA LYS A 108 18.37 4.92 -4.68
C LYS A 108 17.28 5.90 -4.26
N ILE A 109 17.29 7.07 -4.86
CA ILE A 109 16.20 8.04 -4.73
C ILE A 109 15.04 7.52 -5.60
N PRO A 110 13.81 7.41 -5.07
CA PRO A 110 12.65 7.06 -5.89
C PRO A 110 12.44 8.13 -6.97
N PRO A 111 12.09 7.75 -8.22
CA PRO A 111 11.72 8.74 -9.24
C PRO A 111 10.53 9.57 -8.77
N GLY A 112 10.54 10.88 -9.09
CA GLY A 112 9.51 11.84 -8.66
C GLY A 112 8.10 11.48 -9.12
N ASP A 113 7.99 10.86 -10.29
CA ASP A 113 6.74 10.33 -10.83
C ASP A 113 6.70 8.80 -10.68
N PRO A 114 6.09 8.27 -9.60
CA PRO A 114 5.85 6.84 -9.52
C PRO A 114 4.90 6.42 -10.65
N PRO A 115 5.07 5.23 -11.24
CA PRO A 115 4.10 4.69 -12.19
C PRO A 115 2.71 4.60 -11.55
N PRO A 116 1.62 4.40 -12.30
CA PRO A 116 0.28 4.25 -11.74
C PRO A 116 0.17 3.02 -10.82
N LEU A 117 0.51 3.23 -9.55
CA LEU A 117 0.61 2.21 -8.51
C LEU A 117 -0.78 1.94 -7.91
N GLY A 118 -1.07 0.67 -7.70
CA GLY A 118 -2.28 0.20 -7.03
C GLY A 118 -3.56 0.23 -7.87
N THR A 119 -3.52 0.81 -9.07
CA THR A 119 -4.68 0.92 -9.99
C THR A 119 -5.33 -0.44 -10.26
N LYS A 120 -4.53 -1.46 -10.61
CA LYS A 120 -5.03 -2.82 -10.90
C LYS A 120 -5.78 -3.47 -9.75
N PHE A 121 -5.48 -3.13 -8.49
CA PHE A 121 -6.19 -3.68 -7.33
C PHE A 121 -7.47 -2.89 -7.06
N ILE A 122 -7.43 -1.56 -7.21
CA ILE A 122 -8.63 -0.72 -7.12
C ILE A 122 -9.66 -1.11 -8.19
N THR A 123 -9.25 -1.29 -9.45
CA THR A 123 -10.12 -1.75 -10.53
C THR A 123 -10.68 -3.15 -10.27
N TRP A 124 -9.93 -4.03 -9.62
CA TRP A 124 -10.42 -5.36 -9.24
C TRP A 124 -11.41 -5.32 -8.06
N LEU A 125 -11.18 -4.42 -7.08
CA LEU A 125 -12.04 -4.23 -5.92
C LEU A 125 -13.36 -3.55 -6.25
N CYS A 126 -13.30 -2.52 -7.08
CA CYS A 126 -14.42 -1.76 -7.57
C CYS A 126 -14.27 -1.68 -9.09
N PRO A 127 -14.64 -2.73 -9.83
CA PRO A 127 -14.89 -2.56 -11.24
C PRO A 127 -16.01 -1.52 -11.30
N LEU A 128 -15.72 -0.35 -11.88
CA LEU A 128 -16.77 0.64 -12.11
C LEU A 128 -17.96 -0.09 -12.72
N PRO A 129 -19.21 0.16 -12.27
CA PRO A 129 -20.33 -0.32 -13.04
C PRO A 129 -20.16 0.29 -14.43
N PHE A 130 -19.93 -0.56 -15.43
CA PHE A 130 -20.26 -0.23 -16.79
C PHE A 130 -21.79 -0.08 -16.83
N HIS A 131 -22.30 1.02 -16.30
CA HIS A 131 -23.64 1.46 -16.61
C HIS A 131 -23.48 2.36 -17.83
N SER A 132 -23.59 1.70 -18.99
CA SER A 132 -24.50 2.12 -20.05
C SER A 132 -24.98 3.57 -19.91
N PHE A 133 -24.25 4.49 -20.52
CA PHE A 133 -24.81 5.76 -20.96
C PHE A 133 -25.71 5.46 -22.16
N PHE A 134 -26.96 5.10 -21.88
CA PHE A 134 -28.08 5.45 -22.75
C PHE A 134 -28.96 6.38 -21.93
N PRO A 135 -29.27 7.55 -22.49
CA PRO A 135 -30.67 7.96 -22.52
C PRO A 135 -31.12 8.23 -23.95
N PHE A 136 -32.43 8.04 -24.10
CA PHE A 136 -33.30 8.19 -25.27
C PHE A 136 -33.02 9.40 -26.17
#